data_AF-A0A946XIY2-F1
#
_entry.id   AF-A0A946XIY2-F1
#
_cell.length_a   1.000
_cell.length_b   1.000
_cell.length_c   1.000
_cell.angle_alpha   90.00
_cell.angle_beta   90.00
_cell.angle_gamma   90.00
#
_symmetry.space_group_name_H-M   'P 1'
#
loop_
_entity.id
_entity.type
_entity.pdbx_description
1 polymer ?
#
loop_
_entity_poly.entity_id
_entity_poly.type
_entity_poly.pdbx_seq_one_letter_code
_entity_poly.pdbx_strand_id
1 'polypeptide(L)' 'MTSANFNPLTAKYDQAFVPSFKTGLNRLTGEERNYLKHLITPEAAFLLAKAFGPDMGIYLWPFIAEDTPAELPEVKSA' A
#
# COMPACT_ATOMS: atom_id res chain seq x y z
N MET A 1 -1.37 -17.27 26.89
CA MET A 1 -1.95 -16.63 25.69
C MET A 1 -2.55 -15.30 26.13
N THR A 2 -1.73 -14.26 26.20
CA THR A 2 -2.18 -12.92 26.56
C THR A 2 -2.79 -12.29 25.32
N SER A 3 -4.12 -12.20 25.27
CA SER A 3 -4.83 -11.37 24.30
C SER A 3 -4.19 -9.99 24.34
N ALA A 4 -3.43 -9.65 23.30
CA ALA A 4 -2.90 -8.32 23.11
C ALA A 4 -4.09 -7.35 23.20
N ASN A 5 -3.93 -6.34 24.04
CA ASN A 5 -4.93 -5.34 24.38
C ASN A 5 -5.72 -4.89 23.14
N PHE A 6 -6.90 -5.48 22.95
CA PHE A 6 -7.81 -5.07 21.89
C PHE A 6 -8.38 -3.72 22.34
N ASN A 7 -7.78 -2.63 21.88
CA ASN A 7 -8.32 -1.30 22.11
C ASN A 7 -9.43 -1.07 21.07
N PRO A 8 -10.71 -1.06 21.48
CA PRO A 8 -11.83 -0.93 20.55
C PRO A 8 -11.86 0.43 19.83
N LEU A 9 -11.15 1.43 20.35
CA LEU A 9 -10.95 2.71 19.65
C LEU A 9 -10.00 2.52 18.47
N THR A 10 -8.84 1.87 18.65
CA THR A 10 -7.90 1.62 17.54
C THR A 10 -8.51 0.70 16.50
N ALA A 11 -9.25 -0.33 16.90
CA ALA A 11 -9.92 -1.24 15.96
C ALA A 11 -10.93 -0.52 15.03
N LYS A 12 -11.65 0.50 15.53
CA LYS A 12 -12.54 1.32 14.69
C LYS A 12 -11.77 2.27 13.77
N TYR A 13 -10.69 2.87 14.26
CA TYR A 13 -9.80 3.68 13.42
C TYR A 13 -9.19 2.84 12.30
N ASP A 14 -8.73 1.62 12.60
CA ASP A 14 -8.14 0.69 11.65
C ASP A 14 -9.16 0.25 10.59
N GLN A 15 -10.41 -0.01 10.98
CA GLN A 15 -11.50 -0.34 10.03
C GLN A 15 -11.88 0.82 9.11
N ALA A 16 -11.82 2.07 9.60
CA ALA A 16 -12.17 3.25 8.81
C ALA A 16 -11.00 3.82 8.00
N PHE A 17 -9.77 3.44 8.34
CA PHE A 17 -8.55 3.96 7.71
C PHE A 17 -8.49 3.60 6.24
N VAL A 18 -8.66 2.32 5.89
CA VAL A 18 -8.54 1.86 4.49
C VAL A 18 -9.60 2.51 3.56
N PRO A 19 -10.90 2.58 3.94
CA PRO A 19 -11.89 3.37 3.19
C PRO A 19 -11.51 4.85 3.06
N SER A 20 -11.03 5.48 4.14
CA SER A 20 -10.66 6.89 4.14
C SER A 20 -9.43 7.17 3.28
N PHE A 21 -8.47 6.24 3.28
CA PHE A 21 -7.28 6.26 2.42
C PHE A 21 -7.68 6.25 0.95
N LYS A 22 -8.56 5.32 0.55
CA LYS A 22 -9.12 5.28 -0.82
C LYS A 22 -9.77 6.60 -1.21
N THR A 23 -10.60 7.17 -0.33
CA THR A 23 -11.25 8.47 -0.59
C THR A 23 -10.21 9.59 -0.73
N GLY A 24 -9.14 9.57 0.08
CA GLY A 24 -8.02 10.50 -0.01
C GLY A 24 -7.31 10.43 -1.37
N LEU A 25 -7.01 9.22 -1.85
CA LEU A 25 -6.38 9.01 -3.17
C LEU A 25 -7.22 9.62 -4.31
N ASN A 26 -8.54 9.55 -4.22
CA ASN A 26 -9.43 10.11 -5.24
C ASN A 26 -9.47 11.64 -5.27
N ARG A 27 -9.03 12.30 -4.19
CA ARG A 27 -8.94 13.78 -4.14
C ARG A 27 -7.70 14.32 -4.82
N LEU A 28 -6.69 13.47 -5.06
CA LEU A 28 -5.47 13.85 -5.74
C LEU A 28 -5.72 14.03 -7.24
N THR A 29 -5.15 15.09 -7.79
CA THR A 29 -4.99 15.32 -9.23
C THR A 29 -4.07 14.26 -9.85
N GLY A 30 -4.03 14.18 -11.18
CA GLY A 30 -3.15 13.22 -11.88
C GLY A 30 -1.67 13.42 -11.55
N GLU A 31 -1.20 14.67 -11.47
CA GLU A 31 0.20 14.99 -11.15
C GLU A 31 0.56 14.60 -9.71
N GLU A 32 -0.31 14.92 -8.74
CA GLU A 32 -0.10 14.54 -7.34
C GLU A 32 -0.10 13.01 -7.16
N ARG A 33 -0.94 12.30 -7.91
CA ARG A 33 -0.97 10.83 -7.89
C ARG A 33 0.32 10.22 -8.47
N ASN A 34 0.84 10.81 -9.54
CA ASN A 34 2.12 10.42 -10.11
C ASN A 34 3.29 10.73 -9.16
N TYR A 35 3.25 11.87 -8.47
CA TYR A 35 4.27 12.17 -7.46
C TYR A 35 4.21 11.19 -6.28
N LEU A 36 3.00 10.87 -5.79
CA LEU A 36 2.79 9.89 -4.71
C LEU A 36 3.33 8.51 -5.08
N LYS A 37 3.21 8.11 -6.35
CA LYS A 37 3.77 6.86 -6.87
C LYS A 37 5.28 6.76 -6.65
N HIS A 38 6.03 7.84 -6.88
CA HIS A 38 7.47 7.86 -6.63
C HIS A 38 7.86 7.84 -5.14
N LEU A 39 6.91 8.12 -4.23
CA LEU A 39 7.14 8.14 -2.79
C LEU A 39 6.79 6.82 -2.10
N ILE A 40 5.84 6.06 -2.65
CA ILE A 40 5.43 4.77 -2.09
C ILE A 40 6.28 3.66 -2.70
N THR A 41 7.31 3.23 -1.96
CA THR A 41 8.12 2.07 -2.36
C THR A 41 7.38 0.74 -2.11
N PRO A 42 7.77 -0.35 -2.79
CA PRO A 42 7.23 -1.69 -2.52
C PRO A 42 7.29 -2.11 -1.04
N GLU A 43 8.38 -1.79 -0.33
CA GLU A 43 8.56 -2.10 1.08
C GLU A 43 7.59 -1.31 1.96
N ALA A 44 7.41 -0.01 1.67
CA ALA A 44 6.45 0.81 2.38
C ALA A 44 5.02 0.26 2.18
N ALA A 45 4.68 -0.12 0.95
CA ALA A 45 3.38 -0.70 0.64
C ALA A 45 3.15 -2.04 1.34
N PHE A 46 4.18 -2.89 1.41
CA PHE A 46 4.12 -4.14 2.15
C PHE A 46 3.86 -3.90 3.65
N LEU A 47 4.60 -2.98 4.28
CA LEU A 47 4.41 -2.66 5.70
C LEU A 47 3.01 -2.09 5.98
N LEU A 48 2.50 -1.25 5.08
CA LEU A 48 1.13 -0.72 5.17
C LEU A 48 0.07 -1.82 5.03
N ALA A 49 0.24 -2.76 4.11
CA ALA A 49 -0.65 -3.92 3.98
C ALA A 49 -0.57 -4.86 5.21
N LYS A 50 0.62 -5.01 5.80
CA LYS A 50 0.80 -5.78 7.06
C LYS A 50 0.13 -5.11 8.25
N ALA A 51 0.15 -3.78 8.32
CA ALA A 51 -0.44 -3.01 9.41
C ALA A 51 -1.97 -2.88 9.30
N PHE A 52 -2.49 -2.62 8.11
CA PHE A 52 -3.89 -2.26 7.89
C PHE A 52 -4.71 -3.33 7.15
N GLY A 53 -4.09 -4.45 6.80
CA GLY A 53 -4.75 -5.59 6.18
C GLY A 53 -4.62 -5.62 4.64
N PRO A 54 -5.08 -6.74 4.02
CA PRO A 54 -4.88 -6.99 2.59
C PRO A 54 -5.57 -5.96 1.68
N ASP A 55 -6.68 -5.37 2.12
CA ASP A 55 -7.39 -4.33 1.37
C ASP A 55 -6.53 -3.10 1.12
N MET A 56 -5.65 -2.74 2.05
CA MET A 56 -4.66 -1.67 1.85
C MET A 56 -3.70 -2.00 0.70
N GLY A 57 -3.26 -3.26 0.62
CA GLY A 57 -2.40 -3.74 -0.48
C GLY A 57 -3.05 -3.57 -1.86
N ILE A 58 -4.36 -3.81 -1.98
CA ILE A 58 -5.11 -3.61 -3.24
C ILE A 58 -5.06 -2.14 -3.69
N TYR A 59 -5.18 -1.19 -2.76
CA TYR A 59 -5.12 0.24 -3.08
C TYR A 59 -3.70 0.74 -3.36
N LEU A 60 -2.69 0.09 -2.79
CA LEU A 60 -1.28 0.45 -2.99
C LEU A 60 -0.68 -0.19 -4.24
N TRP A 61 -1.25 -1.30 -4.72
CA TRP A 61 -0.79 -2.03 -5.90
C TRP A 61 -0.52 -1.14 -7.13
N PRO A 62 -1.39 -0.19 -7.52
CA PRO A 62 -1.13 0.66 -8.68
C PRO A 62 0.10 1.58 -8.53
N PHE A 63 0.54 1.83 -7.30
CA PHE A 63 1.72 2.66 -7.05
C PHE A 63 3.03 1.86 -7.15
N ILE A 64 2.98 0.56 -6.87
CA ILE A 64 4.18 -0.29 -6.80
C ILE A 64 4.30 -1.31 -7.94
N ALA A 65 3.22 -1.56 -8.70
CA ALA A 65 3.21 -2.56 -9.78
C ALA A 65 4.04 -2.14 -11.00
N GLU A 66 4.24 -0.84 -11.22
CA GLU A 66 5.07 -0.34 -12.32
C GLU A 66 6.56 -0.26 -11.99
N ASP A 67 6.93 -0.36 -10.70
CA ASP A 67 8.33 -0.52 -10.27
C ASP A 67 8.80 -1.98 -10.31
N THR A 68 7.95 -2.91 -10.79
CA THR A 68 8.44 -4.21 -11.25
C THR A 68 9.38 -3.91 -12.42
N PRO A 69 10.70 -4.18 -12.32
CA PRO A 69 11.61 -3.86 -13.40
C PRO A 69 11.09 -4.48 -14.69
N ALA A 70 10.75 -3.63 -15.66
CA ALA A 70 10.61 -4.07 -17.03
C ALA A 70 11.96 -4.73 -17.38
N GLU A 71 11.92 -6.01 -17.69
CA GLU A 71 13.09 -6.86 -17.99
C GLU A 71 13.95 -7.22 -16.76
N LEU A 72 13.64 -8.39 -16.18
CA LEU A 72 14.72 -9.24 -15.68
C LEU A 72 15.69 -9.47 -16.85
N PRO A 73 17.01 -9.21 -16.71
CA PRO A 73 17.94 -9.44 -17.80
C PRO A 73 17.83 -10.90 -18.25
N GLU A 74 17.62 -11.12 -19.55
CA GLU A 74 17.67 -12.45 -20.14
C GLU A 74 19.01 -13.09 -19.75
N VAL A 75 18.94 -14.09 -18.88
CA VAL A 75 20.09 -14.94 -18.59
C VAL A 75 20.39 -15.67 -19.90
N LYS A 76 21.33 -15.13 -20.68
CA LYS A 76 21.96 -15.90 -21.76
C LYS A 76 22.66 -17.07 -21.10
N SER A 77 22.00 -18.22 -21.11
CA SER A 77 22.63 -19.50 -20.86
C SER A 77 23.81 -19.63 -21.82
N ALA A 78 25.01 -19.68 -21.25
CA ALA A 78 26.26 -19.95 -21.94
C ALA A 78 26.31 -21.40 -22.46
#